data_AF-A0A497D9P7-F1
#
_entry.id   AF-A0A497D9P7-F1
#
_cell.length_a   1.000
_cell.length_b   1.000
_cell.length_c   1.000
_cell.angle_alpha   90.00
_cell.angle_beta   90.00
_cell.angle_gamma   90.00
#
_symmetry.space_group_name_H-M   'P 1'
#
loop_
_entity.id
_entity.type
_entity.pdbx_description
1 polymer ?
#
loop_
_entity_poly.entity_id
_entity_poly.type
_entity_poly.pdbx_seq_one_letter_code
_entity_poly.pdbx_strand_id
1 'polypeptide(L)'
;MRFVTFRTPKPKRFSYKPRYYDEDKEALEKRKAELGYDSSLSHRESLKLQMSKKWKKGGSDDYSRSNLSKAISYTFIIAFIVGGIYMIFFTNFIEKLLALFGIR
;
A
#
# COMPACT_ATOMS: atom_id res chain seq x y z
N MET A 1 -8.11 -36.62 -34.48
CA MET A 1 -7.99 -35.31 -33.82
C MET A 1 -9.24 -34.50 -34.14
N ARG A 2 -9.96 -33.99 -33.13
CA ARG A 2 -11.25 -33.31 -33.32
C ARG A 2 -11.07 -31.81 -33.10
N PHE A 3 -11.24 -31.03 -34.16
CA PHE A 3 -11.23 -29.57 -34.10
C PHE A 3 -12.63 -29.07 -33.71
N VAL A 4 -12.76 -28.49 -32.53
CA VAL A 4 -14.01 -27.86 -32.04
C VAL A 4 -13.81 -26.34 -32.01
N THR A 5 -14.52 -25.63 -32.88
CA THR A 5 -14.39 -24.18 -33.12
C THR A 5 -15.38 -23.32 -32.32
N PHE A 6 -16.28 -23.91 -31.53
CA PHE A 6 -17.22 -23.16 -30.70
C PHE A 6 -16.74 -23.06 -29.25
N ARG A 7 -15.84 -22.11 -28.99
CA ARG A 7 -15.43 -21.73 -27.64
C ARG A 7 -16.38 -20.66 -27.13
N THR A 8 -17.34 -21.03 -26.30
CA THR A 8 -18.23 -20.06 -25.63
C THR A 8 -17.40 -19.10 -24.76
N PRO A 9 -17.52 -17.78 -24.92
CA PRO A 9 -16.82 -16.82 -24.06
C PRO A 9 -17.30 -16.99 -22.62
N LYS A 10 -16.37 -16.93 -21.66
CA LYS A 10 -16.74 -17.02 -20.24
C LYS A 10 -17.62 -15.80 -19.90
N PRO A 11 -18.78 -15.99 -19.24
CA PRO A 11 -19.61 -14.86 -18.83
C PRO A 11 -18.86 -13.95 -17.87
N LYS A 12 -19.09 -12.64 -18.00
CA LYS A 12 -18.49 -11.62 -17.13
C LYS A 12 -18.98 -11.87 -15.70
N ARG A 13 -18.06 -12.13 -14.78
CA ARG A 13 -18.39 -12.29 -13.36
C ARG A 13 -18.72 -10.92 -12.77
N PHE A 14 -19.93 -10.76 -12.27
CA PHE A 14 -20.32 -9.58 -11.50
C PHE A 14 -20.00 -9.85 -10.03
N SER A 15 -19.13 -9.03 -9.44
CA SER A 15 -18.95 -9.01 -7.99
C SER A 15 -20.04 -8.12 -7.40
N TYR A 16 -21.15 -8.74 -6.99
CA TYR A 16 -22.16 -8.04 -6.21
C TYR A 16 -21.74 -8.07 -4.75
N LYS A 17 -21.47 -6.90 -4.17
CA LYS A 17 -21.24 -6.78 -2.72
C LYS A 17 -22.61 -6.65 -2.06
N PRO A 18 -23.12 -7.69 -1.37
CA PRO A 18 -24.40 -7.59 -0.69
C PRO A 18 -24.32 -6.47 0.35
N ARG A 19 -25.26 -5.54 0.27
CA ARG A 19 -25.43 -4.48 1.28
C ARG A 19 -26.40 -5.02 2.32
N TYR A 20 -25.87 -5.53 3.41
CA TYR A 20 -26.68 -5.91 4.56
C TYR A 20 -27.20 -4.66 5.25
N TYR A 21 -28.43 -4.75 5.73
CA TYR A 21 -29.03 -3.76 6.61
C TYR A 21 -28.21 -3.68 7.91
N ASP A 22 -27.94 -2.46 8.37
CA ASP A 22 -27.15 -2.19 9.56
C ASP A 22 -27.93 -1.18 10.42
N GLU A 23 -28.59 -1.69 11.45
CA GLU A 23 -29.47 -0.95 12.36
C GLU A 23 -28.73 0.20 13.04
N ASP A 24 -27.48 -0.04 13.45
CA ASP A 24 -26.64 0.95 14.12
C ASP A 24 -26.35 2.11 13.19
N LYS A 25 -26.08 1.80 11.91
CA LYS A 25 -25.81 2.82 10.90
C LYS A 25 -27.04 3.69 10.64
N GLU A 26 -28.23 3.11 10.53
CA GLU A 26 -29.46 3.88 10.34
C GLU A 26 -29.82 4.73 11.56
N ALA A 27 -29.64 4.19 12.77
CA ALA A 27 -29.87 4.95 14.00
C ALA A 27 -28.95 6.18 14.08
N LEU A 28 -27.68 6.02 13.68
CA LEU A 28 -26.73 7.13 13.61
C LEU A 28 -27.07 8.15 12.52
N GLU A 29 -27.55 7.71 11.36
CA GLU A 29 -27.99 8.60 10.28
C GLU A 29 -29.25 9.38 10.68
N LYS A 30 -30.23 8.72 11.34
CA LYS A 30 -31.41 9.38 11.92
C LYS A 30 -31.03 10.43 12.96
N ARG A 31 -30.15 10.08 13.92
CA ARG A 31 -29.66 11.04 14.93
C ARG A 31 -28.93 12.23 14.31
N LYS A 32 -28.17 12.04 13.23
CA LYS A 32 -27.50 13.14 12.52
C LYS A 32 -28.50 14.08 11.84
N ALA A 33 -29.54 13.51 11.23
CA ALA A 33 -30.61 14.27 10.59
C ALA A 33 -31.43 15.05 11.63
N GLU A 34 -31.78 14.44 12.76
CA GLU A 34 -32.48 15.07 13.89
C GLU A 34 -31.69 16.24 14.50
N LEU A 35 -30.36 16.12 14.57
CA LEU A 35 -29.46 17.16 15.06
C LEU A 35 -29.17 18.26 14.02
N GLY A 36 -29.76 18.18 12.83
CA GLY A 36 -29.62 19.22 11.79
C GLY A 36 -28.24 19.31 11.15
N TYR A 37 -27.40 18.27 11.23
CA TYR A 37 -26.05 18.27 10.65
C TYR A 37 -26.03 18.37 9.10
N ASP A 38 -27.18 18.28 8.44
CA ASP A 38 -27.33 18.52 6.99
C ASP A 38 -27.29 20.02 6.62
N SER A 39 -27.48 20.94 7.58
CA SER A 39 -27.36 22.37 7.31
C SER A 39 -25.91 22.82 7.40
N SER A 40 -25.25 22.95 6.24
CA SER A 40 -23.99 23.68 6.00
C SER A 40 -23.02 23.71 7.21
N LEU A 41 -22.29 22.60 7.41
CA LEU A 41 -21.13 22.60 8.31
C LEU A 41 -20.30 23.86 8.08
N SER A 42 -20.10 24.66 9.13
CA SER A 42 -19.23 25.83 9.06
C SER A 42 -17.85 25.39 8.56
N HIS A 43 -17.19 26.22 7.74
CA HIS A 43 -15.89 25.88 7.13
C HIS A 43 -14.91 25.30 8.16
N ARG A 44 -14.91 25.83 9.39
CA ARG A 44 -14.09 25.38 10.52
C ARG A 44 -14.41 23.96 11.00
N GLU A 45 -15.69 23.58 11.03
CA GLU A 45 -16.11 22.23 11.43
C GLU A 45 -15.77 21.20 10.36
N SER A 46 -15.94 21.56 9.08
CA SER A 46 -15.50 20.71 7.97
C SER A 46 -13.99 20.42 8.03
N LEU A 47 -13.20 21.42 8.40
CA LEU A 47 -11.75 21.32 8.54
C LEU A 47 -11.36 20.43 9.73
N LYS A 48 -12.05 20.59 10.87
CA LYS A 48 -11.87 19.74 12.06
C LYS A 48 -12.23 18.27 11.77
N LEU A 49 -13.29 18.01 11.02
CA LEU A 49 -13.70 16.67 10.60
C LEU A 49 -12.69 16.04 9.63
N GLN A 50 -12.15 16.81 8.69
CA GLN A 50 -11.10 16.33 7.79
C GLN A 50 -9.81 16.00 8.55
N MET A 51 -9.43 16.83 9.52
CA MET A 51 -8.29 16.57 10.40
C MET A 51 -8.50 15.28 11.19
N SER A 52 -9.61 15.14 11.93
CA SER A 52 -9.86 13.93 12.72
C SER A 52 -9.89 12.65 11.88
N LYS A 53 -10.44 12.72 10.65
CA LYS A 53 -10.44 11.59 9.71
C LYS A 53 -9.03 11.21 9.24
N LYS A 54 -8.17 12.19 8.96
CA LYS A 54 -6.76 11.93 8.59
C LYS A 54 -5.97 11.31 9.73
N TRP A 55 -6.21 11.73 10.97
CA TRP A 55 -5.55 11.18 12.15
C TRP A 55 -6.01 9.75 12.45
N LYS A 56 -7.31 9.46 12.33
CA LYS A 56 -7.84 8.10 12.50
C LYS A 56 -7.31 7.12 11.44
N LYS A 57 -7.08 7.61 10.21
CA LYS A 57 -6.55 6.81 9.09
C LYS A 57 -5.07 6.44 9.27
N GLY A 58 -4.32 7.17 10.10
CA GLY A 58 -2.90 6.90 10.37
C GLY A 58 -2.62 5.63 11.19
N GLY A 59 -3.64 5.01 11.80
CA GLY A 59 -3.47 3.81 12.63
C GLY A 59 -3.78 2.47 11.95
N SER A 60 -4.51 2.45 10.82
CA SER A 60 -5.07 1.20 10.27
C SER A 60 -4.73 0.90 8.82
N ASP A 61 -4.24 1.87 8.05
CA ASP A 61 -4.04 1.71 6.59
C ASP A 61 -2.62 1.28 6.19
N ASP A 62 -1.78 0.92 7.15
CA ASP A 62 -0.41 0.45 6.89
C ASP A 62 -0.34 -1.03 6.46
N TYR A 63 -1.47 -1.75 6.46
CA TYR A 63 -1.50 -3.17 6.12
C TYR A 63 -1.38 -3.46 4.61
N SER A 64 -1.75 -2.53 3.72
CA SER A 64 -1.69 -2.78 2.27
C SER A 64 -0.39 -2.31 1.61
N ARG A 65 0.40 -1.46 2.29
CA ARG A 65 1.68 -0.95 1.78
C ARG A 65 2.87 -1.75 2.27
N SER A 66 2.67 -2.69 3.21
CA SER A 66 3.76 -3.39 3.91
C SER A 66 4.56 -4.34 3.04
N ASN A 67 3.93 -5.08 2.12
CA ASN A 67 4.62 -6.19 1.46
C ASN A 67 5.50 -5.72 0.29
N LEU A 68 5.03 -4.74 -0.47
CA LEU A 68 5.79 -4.18 -1.59
C LEU A 68 6.98 -3.33 -1.08
N SER A 69 6.78 -2.51 -0.05
CA SER A 69 7.86 -1.70 0.53
C SER A 69 8.92 -2.59 1.17
N LYS A 70 8.53 -3.61 1.94
CA LYS A 70 9.45 -4.59 2.51
C LYS A 70 10.23 -5.34 1.43
N ALA A 71 9.56 -5.81 0.38
CA ALA A 71 10.22 -6.51 -0.73
C ALA A 71 11.25 -5.63 -1.45
N ILE A 72 10.93 -4.35 -1.68
CA ILE A 72 11.86 -3.38 -2.26
C ILE A 72 13.06 -3.18 -1.34
N SER A 73 12.84 -2.95 -0.04
CA SER A 73 13.92 -2.78 0.93
C SER A 73 14.85 -4.00 1.00
N TYR A 74 14.30 -5.22 1.03
CA TYR A 74 15.12 -6.45 1.01
C TYR A 74 15.89 -6.61 -0.29
N THR A 75 15.30 -6.25 -1.43
CA THR A 75 15.98 -6.31 -2.73
C THR A 75 17.21 -5.41 -2.75
N PHE A 76 17.12 -4.19 -2.23
CA PHE A 76 18.26 -3.28 -2.11
C PHE A 76 19.37 -3.83 -1.21
N ILE A 77 19.01 -4.42 -0.07
CA ILE A 77 19.99 -5.01 0.87
C ILE A 77 20.73 -6.16 0.20
N ILE A 78 20.01 -7.07 -0.46
CA ILE A 78 20.61 -8.21 -1.16
C ILE A 78 21.52 -7.74 -2.30
N ALA A 79 21.05 -6.77 -3.11
CA ALA A 79 21.85 -6.21 -4.20
C ALA A 79 23.14 -5.55 -3.68
N PHE A 80 23.07 -4.85 -2.54
CA PHE A 80 24.24 -4.23 -1.92
C PHE A 80 25.26 -5.27 -1.42
N ILE A 81 24.79 -6.33 -0.75
CA ILE A 81 25.67 -7.41 -0.26
C ILE A 81 26.33 -8.14 -1.42
N VAL A 82 25.55 -8.57 -2.42
CA VAL A 82 26.07 -9.28 -3.59
C VAL A 82 27.01 -8.39 -4.40
N GLY A 83 26.65 -7.13 -4.60
CA GLY A 83 27.51 -6.15 -5.28
C GLY A 83 28.82 -5.89 -4.54
N GLY A 84 28.76 -5.80 -3.20
CA GLY A 84 29.95 -5.65 -2.35
C GLY A 84 30.88 -6.85 -2.45
N ILE A 85 30.34 -8.07 -2.34
CA ILE A 85 31.11 -9.32 -2.49
C ILE A 85 31.75 -9.37 -3.89
N TYR A 86 30.99 -9.04 -4.95
CA TYR A 86 31.50 -9.03 -6.31
C TYR A 86 32.66 -8.02 -6.49
N MET A 87 32.53 -6.80 -5.94
CA MET A 87 33.62 -5.81 -5.99
C MET A 87 34.88 -6.29 -5.25
N ILE A 88 34.72 -6.99 -4.12
CA ILE A 88 35.85 -7.50 -3.33
C ILE A 88 36.57 -8.64 -4.07
N PHE A 89 35.84 -9.60 -4.62
CA PHE A 89 36.42 -10.83 -5.20
C PHE A 89 36.84 -10.70 -6.66
N PHE A 90 36.12 -9.90 -7.46
CA PHE A 90 36.32 -9.87 -8.92
C PHE A 90 37.07 -8.62 -9.40
N THR A 91 37.36 -7.69 -8.49
CA THR A 91 38.08 -6.45 -8.82
C THR A 91 39.32 -6.33 -7.93
N ASN A 92 40.42 -5.79 -8.46
CA ASN A 92 41.62 -5.40 -7.67
C ASN A 92 41.34 -4.18 -6.76
N PHE A 93 40.09 -4.01 -6.32
CA PHE A 93 39.66 -2.89 -5.50
C PHE A 93 40.38 -2.92 -4.15
N ILE A 94 40.54 -4.09 -3.55
CA ILE A 94 41.27 -4.26 -2.29
C ILE A 94 42.74 -3.91 -2.45
N GLU A 95 43.40 -4.37 -3.52
CA GLU A 95 44.80 -4.04 -3.80
C GLU A 95 45.00 -2.54 -4.04
N LYS A 96 44.10 -1.90 -4.80
CA LYS A 96 44.12 -0.45 -5.03
C LYS A 96 43.82 0.35 -3.77
N LEU A 97 42.91 -0.14 -2.92
CA LEU A 97 42.57 0.49 -1.64
C LEU A 97 43.74 0.39 -0.67
N LEU A 98 44.38 -0.77 -0.54
CA LEU A 98 45.60 -0.94 0.27
C LEU A 98 46.77 -0.11 -0.26
N ALA A 99 46.94 -0.03 -1.57
CA ALA A 99 47.96 0.82 -2.21
C ALA A 99 47.70 2.32 -1.95
N LEU A 100 46.44 2.75 -1.91
CA LEU A 100 46.06 4.13 -1.56
C LEU A 100 46.42 4.46 -0.10
N PHE A 101 46.30 3.49 0.80
CA PHE A 101 46.70 3.63 2.20
C PHE A 101 48.21 3.40 2.43
N GLY A 102 49.00 3.21 1.37
CA GLY A 102 50.47 3.13 1.45
C GLY A 102 51.01 1.81 1.99
N ILE A 103 50.16 0.78 2.09
CA ILE A 103 50.57 -0.57 2.46
C ILE A 103 50.87 -1.32 1.16
N ARG A 104 52.17 -1.49 0.86
CA ARG A 104 52.66 -2.26 -0.30
C ARG A 104 52.96 -3.69 0.11
#